data_AF-A0A377TW10-F1
#
_entry.id   AF-A0A377TW10-F1
#
_cell.length_a   1.000
_cell.length_b   1.000
_cell.length_c   1.000
_cell.angle_alpha   90.00
_cell.angle_beta   90.00
_cell.angle_gamma   90.00
#
_symmetry.space_group_name_H-M   'P 1'
#
loop_
_entity.id
_entity.type
_entity.pdbx_description
1 polymer ?
#
loop_
_entity_poly.entity_id
_entity_poly.type
_entity_poly.pdbx_seq_one_letter_code
_entity_poly.pdbx_strand_id
1 'polypeptide(L)'
;MLDTLEAGLQKIQTPDDEVRGMLQIAVPSDLGRNLLLTLFRDFRQRHPALRLRLLFSDQLTDVFKDPVDVAFRYGNNDDASFISLPVAPENRSGAGGLA
;
A
#
# COMPACT_ATOMS: atom_id res chain seq x y z
N MET A 1 20.08 9.32 37.25
CA MET A 1 20.40 8.21 36.31
C MET A 1 19.21 7.27 36.15
N LEU A 2 18.39 7.05 37.20
CA LEU A 2 17.10 6.36 37.08
C LEU A 2 16.07 7.15 36.25
N ASP A 3 16.02 8.49 36.40
CA ASP A 3 15.12 9.36 35.60
C ASP A 3 15.34 9.26 34.09
N THR A 4 16.59 9.01 33.67
CA THR A 4 16.95 8.92 32.25
C THR A 4 16.47 7.60 31.63
N LEU A 5 16.42 6.54 32.43
CA LEU A 5 15.90 5.23 32.01
C LEU A 5 14.37 5.27 31.90
N GLU A 6 13.70 5.89 32.88
CA GLU A 6 12.24 6.05 32.87
C GLU A 6 11.76 6.93 31.69
N ALA A 7 12.43 8.06 31.43
CA ALA A 7 12.14 8.89 30.26
C ALA A 7 12.42 8.20 28.91
N GLY A 8 13.40 7.30 28.87
CA GLY A 8 13.69 6.45 27.70
C GLY A 8 12.60 5.40 27.47
N LEU A 9 12.11 4.77 28.54
CA LEU A 9 11.01 3.80 28.49
C LEU A 9 9.67 4.46 28.14
N GLN A 10 9.43 5.70 28.57
CA GLN A 10 8.22 6.45 28.24
C GLN A 10 8.13 6.86 26.75
N LYS A 11 9.27 6.92 26.04
CA LYS A 11 9.33 7.04 24.57
C LYS A 11 9.12 5.71 23.84
N ILE A 12 9.29 4.59 24.54
CA ILE A 12 9.08 3.22 24.03
C ILE A 12 7.67 2.71 24.40
N GLN A 13 7.01 3.35 25.37
CA GLN A 13 5.58 3.17 25.60
C GLN A 13 4.86 3.56 24.32
N THR A 14 4.10 2.56 23.83
CA THR A 14 3.44 2.46 22.55
C THR A 14 3.08 3.84 22.00
N PRO A 15 3.68 4.28 20.88
CA PRO A 15 3.19 5.48 20.24
C PRO A 15 1.70 5.27 20.05
N ASP A 16 0.90 6.28 20.38
CA ASP A 16 -0.50 6.38 19.99
C ASP A 16 -0.67 5.63 18.66
N ASP A 17 -1.48 4.57 18.64
CA ASP A 17 -1.60 3.56 17.56
C ASP A 17 -2.20 4.17 16.26
N GLU A 18 -2.11 5.49 16.15
CA GLU A 18 -2.55 6.34 15.08
C GLU A 18 -1.55 6.28 13.93
N VAL A 19 -1.94 5.51 12.92
CA VAL A 19 -1.29 5.47 11.61
C VAL A 19 -1.33 6.86 10.98
N ARG A 20 -0.15 7.45 10.72
CA ARG A 20 0.02 8.83 10.24
C ARG A 20 1.13 8.96 9.21
N GLY A 21 1.09 10.02 8.40
CA GLY A 21 2.10 10.31 7.38
C GLY A 21 1.55 10.29 5.96
N MET A 22 2.40 10.00 4.97
CA MET A 22 2.00 9.83 3.57
C MET A 22 2.18 8.37 3.17
N LEU A 23 1.15 7.77 2.57
CA LEU A 23 1.20 6.45 1.95
C LEU A 23 1.02 6.62 0.44
N GLN A 24 2.03 6.26 -0.34
CA GLN A 24 2.02 6.32 -1.80
C GLN A 24 1.62 4.96 -2.38
N ILE A 25 0.50 4.95 -3.11
CA ILE A 25 -0.10 3.72 -3.63
C ILE A 25 -0.22 3.84 -5.15
N ALA A 26 0.41 2.90 -5.87
CA ALA A 26 0.17 2.70 -7.28
C ALA A 26 -1.00 1.74 -7.51
N VAL A 27 -1.87 2.09 -8.47
CA VAL A 27 -3.09 1.34 -8.77
C VAL A 27 -3.35 1.34 -10.27
N PRO A 28 -3.73 0.19 -10.88
CA PRO A 28 -4.23 0.17 -12.25
C PRO A 28 -5.47 1.07 -12.35
N SER A 29 -5.60 1.81 -13.43
CA SER A 29 -6.63 2.85 -13.60
C SER A 29 -8.04 2.29 -13.38
N ASP A 30 -8.33 1.13 -13.99
CA ASP A 30 -9.63 0.47 -13.89
C ASP A 30 -9.92 -0.03 -12.48
N LEU A 31 -8.94 -0.65 -11.83
CA LEU A 31 -9.10 -1.20 -10.48
C LEU A 31 -9.28 -0.07 -9.46
N GLY A 32 -8.52 1.00 -9.63
CA GLY A 32 -8.65 2.23 -8.88
C GLY A 32 -10.07 2.80 -8.94
N ARG A 33 -10.54 3.11 -10.15
CA ARG A 33 -11.83 3.78 -10.37
C ARG A 33 -13.04 2.92 -10.00
N ASN A 34 -12.99 1.63 -10.31
CA ASN A 34 -14.17 0.77 -10.20
C ASN A 34 -14.31 0.10 -8.83
N LEU A 35 -13.21 -0.13 -8.11
CA LEU A 35 -13.24 -0.92 -6.87
C LEU A 35 -12.63 -0.18 -5.67
N LEU A 36 -11.42 0.37 -5.84
CA LEU A 36 -10.65 0.83 -4.67
C LEU A 36 -11.00 2.24 -4.19
N LEU A 37 -11.62 3.11 -5.00
CA LEU A 37 -11.97 4.47 -4.58
C LEU A 37 -12.82 4.51 -3.30
N THR A 38 -13.84 3.65 -3.20
CA THR A 38 -14.68 3.54 -2.00
C THR A 38 -13.87 3.06 -0.80
N LEU A 39 -13.04 2.03 -0.99
CA LEU A 39 -12.18 1.50 0.07
C LEU A 39 -11.16 2.53 0.56
N PHE A 40 -10.56 3.32 -0.33
CA PHE A 40 -9.64 4.40 0.04
C PHE A 40 -10.36 5.51 0.82
N ARG A 41 -11.61 5.82 0.46
CA ARG A 41 -12.43 6.77 1.21
C ARG A 41 -12.65 6.28 2.64
N ASP A 42 -13.10 5.05 2.80
CA ASP A 42 -13.38 4.46 4.12
C ASP A 42 -12.09 4.31 4.94
N PHE A 43 -10.98 3.98 4.29
CA PHE A 43 -9.67 3.91 4.92
C PHE A 43 -9.19 5.28 5.44
N ARG A 44 -9.39 6.35 4.66
CA ARG A 44 -9.08 7.72 5.11
C ARG A 44 -9.97 8.19 6.25
N GLN A 45 -11.22 7.75 6.30
CA GLN A 45 -12.12 8.06 7.42
C GLN A 45 -11.67 7.37 8.71
N ARG A 46 -11.19 6.12 8.61
CA ARG A 46 -10.64 5.36 9.75
C ARG A 46 -9.27 5.87 10.21
N HIS A 47 -8.47 6.43 9.29
CA HIS A 47 -7.12 6.94 9.58
C HIS A 47 -6.96 8.40 9.10
N PRO A 48 -7.55 9.38 9.80
CA PRO A 48 -7.56 10.78 9.35
C PRO A 48 -6.17 11.44 9.35
N ALA A 49 -5.23 10.96 10.17
CA ALA A 49 -3.85 11.44 10.19
C ALA A 49 -2.99 10.90 9.03
N LEU A 50 -3.52 9.95 8.24
CA LEU A 50 -2.85 9.37 7.08
C LEU A 50 -3.30 10.05 5.78
N ARG A 51 -2.32 10.51 5.00
CA ARG A 51 -2.53 11.08 3.66
C ARG A 51 -2.26 10.02 2.61
N LEU A 52 -3.25 9.74 1.76
CA LEU A 52 -3.06 8.85 0.62
C LEU A 52 -2.65 9.65 -0.62
N ARG A 53 -1.56 9.25 -1.26
CA ARG A 53 -1.18 9.69 -2.61
C ARG A 53 -1.42 8.53 -3.55
N LEU A 54 -2.42 8.65 -4.41
CA LEU A 54 -2.82 7.60 -5.36
C LEU A 54 -2.23 7.91 -6.73
N LEU A 55 -1.47 6.97 -7.29
CA LEU A 55 -0.95 7.03 -8.65
C LEU A 55 -1.73 6.03 -9.49
N PHE A 56 -2.54 6.53 -10.42
CA PHE A 56 -3.26 5.70 -11.37
C PHE A 56 -2.45 5.56 -12.65
N SER A 57 -1.97 4.35 -12.93
CA SER A 57 -1.25 4.06 -14.17
C SER A 57 -1.49 2.61 -14.56
N ASP A 58 -1.65 2.38 -15.87
CA ASP A 58 -1.75 1.05 -16.46
C ASP A 58 -0.37 0.54 -16.93
N GLN A 59 0.70 1.33 -16.74
CA GLN A 59 2.06 0.98 -17.14
C GLN A 59 2.85 0.33 -16.00
N LEU A 60 3.39 -0.86 -16.29
CA LEU A 60 4.21 -1.65 -15.36
C LEU A 60 5.48 -0.91 -14.90
N THR A 61 6.05 -0.09 -15.78
CA THR A 61 7.33 0.63 -15.58
C THR A 61 7.25 1.82 -14.64
N ASP A 62 6.06 2.32 -14.31
CA ASP A 62 5.92 3.51 -13.44
C ASP A 62 6.14 3.17 -11.97
N VAL A 63 5.76 1.97 -11.55
CA VAL A 63 5.91 1.48 -10.15
C VAL A 63 7.37 1.37 -9.71
N PHE A 64 8.29 1.16 -10.65
CA PHE A 64 9.72 1.02 -10.35
C PHE A 64 10.51 2.33 -10.49
N LYS A 65 9.94 3.33 -11.17
CA LYS A 65 10.57 4.63 -11.37
C LYS A 65 10.21 5.62 -10.27
N ASP A 66 8.98 5.54 -9.76
CA ASP A 66 8.53 6.35 -8.63
C ASP A 66 8.60 5.53 -7.33
N PRO A 67 9.10 6.09 -6.22
CA PRO A 67 9.10 5.40 -4.93
C PRO A 67 7.65 5.25 -4.45
N VAL A 68 7.09 4.06 -4.59
CA VAL A 68 5.78 3.70 -4.03
C VAL A 68 5.93 2.75 -2.86
N ASP A 69 5.04 2.91 -1.87
CA ASP A 69 5.04 2.06 -0.69
C ASP A 69 4.26 0.76 -0.96
N VAL A 70 3.19 0.85 -1.76
CA VAL A 70 2.31 -0.27 -2.13
C VAL A 70 1.91 -0.15 -3.59
N ALA A 71 1.86 -1.29 -4.30
CA ALA A 71 1.35 -1.34 -5.67
C ALA A 71 0.34 -2.47 -5.84
N PHE A 72 -0.82 -2.16 -6.41
CA PHE A 72 -1.77 -3.15 -6.91
C PHE A 72 -1.41 -3.50 -8.35
N ARG A 73 -1.44 -4.78 -8.72
CA ARG A 73 -1.06 -5.27 -10.05
C ARG A 73 -1.85 -6.50 -10.43
N TYR A 74 -1.94 -6.76 -11.74
CA TYR A 74 -2.40 -8.02 -12.30
C TYR A 74 -1.22 -8.92 -12.62
N GLY A 75 -1.41 -10.24 -12.52
CA GLY A 75 -0.39 -11.23 -12.86
C GLY A 75 0.65 -11.44 -11.77
N ASN A 76 1.67 -12.24 -12.10
CA ASN A 76 2.74 -12.61 -11.19
C ASN A 76 3.84 -11.55 -11.21
N ASN A 77 4.48 -11.36 -10.05
CA ASN A 77 5.63 -10.47 -9.93
C ASN A 77 6.92 -11.29 -10.08
N ASP A 78 7.68 -11.02 -11.13
CA ASP A 78 8.99 -11.65 -11.36
C ASP A 78 10.14 -10.86 -10.70
N ASP A 79 9.86 -9.69 -10.11
CA ASP A 79 10.88 -8.83 -9.52
C ASP A 79 10.99 -8.99 -8.00
N ALA A 80 12.21 -9.26 -7.53
CA ALA A 80 12.53 -9.50 -6.12
C ALA A 80 12.51 -8.25 -5.22
N SER A 81 12.28 -7.05 -5.78
CA SER A 81 12.30 -5.79 -5.02
C SER A 81 11.07 -5.60 -4.12
N PHE A 82 10.00 -6.37 -4.32
CA PHE A 82 8.78 -6.29 -3.54
C PHE A 82 8.28 -7.67 -3.12
N ILE A 83 7.75 -7.77 -1.91
CA ILE A 83 6.98 -8.93 -1.48
C ILE A 83 5.58 -8.82 -2.08
N SER A 84 5.13 -9.87 -2.77
CA SER A 84 3.81 -9.89 -3.41
C SER A 84 2.83 -10.77 -2.62
N LEU A 85 1.66 -10.22 -2.32
CA LEU A 85 0.57 -10.92 -1.63
C LEU A 85 -0.66 -10.96 -2.54
N PRO A 86 -1.31 -12.13 -2.75
CA PRO A 86 -2.53 -12.20 -3.54
C PRO A 86 -3.67 -11.48 -2.83
N VAL A 87 -4.26 -10.48 -3.49
CA VAL A 87 -5.40 -9.71 -2.96
C VAL A 87 -6.73 -10.47 -3.14
N ALA A 88 -6.84 -11.28 -4.19
CA ALA A 88 -7.97 -12.15 -4.46
C ALA A 88 -7.45 -13.51 -4.99
N PRO A 89 -7.15 -14.48 -4.10
CA PRO A 89 -6.54 -15.76 -4.47
C PRO A 89 -7.35 -16.57 -5.49
N GLU A 90 -8.67 -16.41 -5.47
CA GLU A 90 -9.61 -17.03 -6.40
C GLU A 90 -9.65 -16.35 -7.77
N ASN A 91 -9.14 -15.12 -7.90
CA ASN A 91 -9.10 -14.39 -9.16
C ASN A 91 -7.92 -14.87 -10.01
N ARG A 92 -8.09 -16.07 -10.58
CA ARG A 92 -7.16 -16.61 -11.57
C ARG A 92 -7.37 -15.82 -12.85
N SER A 93 -6.51 -14.84 -13.10
CA SER A 93 -6.35 -14.31 -14.46
C SER A 93 -6.05 -15.50 -15.35
N GLY A 94 -7.02 -15.90 -16.17
CA GLY A 94 -6.88 -16.99 -17.09
C GLY A 94 -5.70 -16.67 -18.00
N ALA A 95 -4.57 -17.33 -17.76
CA ALA A 95 -3.53 -17.50 -18.75
C ALA A 95 -4.09 -18.44 -19.84
N GLY A 96 -5.08 -17.96 -20.57
CA GLY A 96 -5.44 -18.50 -21.87
C GLY A 96 -4.36 -18.03 -22.82
N GLY A 97 -3.44 -18.93 -23.15
CA GLY A 97 -2.39 -18.68 -24.12
C GLY A 97 -2.98 -18.10 -25.40
N LEU A 98 -2.36 -17.03 -25.87
CA LEU A 98 -2.34 -16.72 -27.30
C LEU A 98 -0.95 -17.10 -27.77
N ALA A 99 -0.96 -18.06 -28.69
CA ALA A 99 0.16 -18.50 -29.51
C ALA A 99 0.77 -17.34 -30.32
#